data_AF-I9HYV8-F1
#
_entry.id   AF-I9HYV8-F1
#
_cell.length_a   1.000
_cell.length_b   1.000
_cell.length_c   1.000
_cell.angle_alpha   90.00
_cell.angle_beta   90.00
_cell.angle_gamma   90.00
#
_symmetry.space_group_name_H-M   'P 1'
#
loop_
_entity.id
_entity.type
_entity.pdbx_description
1 polymer ?
#
loop_
_entity_poly.entity_id
_entity_poly.type
_entity_poly.pdbx_seq_one_letter_code
_entity_poly.pdbx_strand_id
1 'polypeptide(L)'
;MRNLNLLLFDYASQEEVDLYGSFPYTQFKANQQEHPYTYDSCEDIYKGIVDNLDSINACLKNYPNRPEWYKTKVNKLLKDVDEITDTKDFETWRKMGNSLKLRMAMHVVKRDKDLAKKWAEEAVMEGVANSLEDEVSFSTDKSGTNHPLAEISRSWGDSRLNASFETILFSLKHPYCNFLFDKNSVKLGDLEANTRVIGLRAGKKMGEGQSAASNKDCGYSSIYQYFTEAPLYFIKLSEVDFLRAEGLVRGWNVGDEGCDAQFYYNRGIDNATCEWRMTAFEYDAGLADYKQVEEAVPYQYIDPIDASNNYQSPITIGVKWNAGDSDETKLEKIITQKYIALFPYSFEAWTEMRRTGYPKTLPVLNWEDADANLQEGDLLRRMRFPGTDTQAVAADVAATGLKALGGADLQSTRIWWDVEGTPNF
;
A
#
# COMPACT_ATOMS: atom_id res chain seq x y z
N MET A 1 -25.89 6.68 1.38
CA MET A 1 -25.18 7.79 0.70
C MET A 1 -24.31 8.59 1.65
N ARG A 2 -24.81 9.36 2.63
CA ARG A 2 -23.94 10.11 3.57
C ARG A 2 -22.85 9.25 4.23
N ASN A 3 -23.21 8.05 4.69
CA ASN A 3 -22.24 7.12 5.30
C ASN A 3 -21.17 6.63 4.31
N LEU A 4 -21.51 6.48 3.03
CA LEU A 4 -20.53 6.06 2.01
C LEU A 4 -19.54 7.19 1.71
N ASN A 5 -20.03 8.43 1.63
CA ASN A 5 -19.14 9.60 1.48
C ASN A 5 -18.23 9.76 2.70
N LEU A 6 -18.75 9.51 3.91
CA LEU A 6 -17.93 9.54 5.12
C LEU A 6 -16.89 8.42 5.11
N LEU A 7 -17.24 7.21 4.68
CA LEU A 7 -16.28 6.11 4.54
C LEU A 7 -15.15 6.45 3.55
N LEU A 8 -15.47 7.05 2.40
CA LEU A 8 -14.45 7.49 1.44
C LEU A 8 -13.58 8.62 2.00
N PHE A 9 -14.17 9.55 2.75
CA PHE A 9 -13.43 10.60 3.45
C PHE A 9 -12.48 10.00 4.51
N ASP A 10 -12.95 9.01 5.27
CA ASP A 10 -12.15 8.33 6.29
C ASP A 10 -11.02 7.49 5.68
N TYR A 11 -11.27 6.82 4.53
CA TYR A 11 -10.23 6.14 3.74
C TYR A 11 -9.13 7.13 3.33
N ALA A 12 -9.50 8.24 2.69
CA ALA A 12 -8.53 9.26 2.28
C ALA A 12 -7.82 9.88 3.50
N SER A 13 -8.55 10.10 4.60
CA SER A 13 -8.00 10.64 5.83
C SER A 13 -6.94 9.73 6.46
N GLN A 14 -7.13 8.40 6.38
CA GLN A 14 -6.13 7.42 6.83
C GLN A 14 -4.84 7.53 6.00
N GLU A 15 -4.94 7.66 4.68
CA GLU A 15 -3.77 7.86 3.82
C GLU A 15 -3.06 9.18 4.15
N GLU A 16 -3.81 10.27 4.25
CA GLU A 16 -3.28 11.62 4.55
C GLU A 16 -2.56 11.68 5.90
N VAL A 17 -3.14 11.11 6.96
CA VAL A 17 -2.48 11.09 8.27
C VAL A 17 -1.23 10.22 8.27
N ASP A 18 -1.20 9.15 7.48
CA ASP A 18 -0.02 8.29 7.36
C ASP A 18 1.08 8.91 6.51
N LEU A 19 0.75 9.86 5.63
CA LEU A 19 1.73 10.64 4.87
C LEU A 19 2.31 11.79 5.70
N TYR A 20 1.46 12.58 6.37
CA TYR A 20 1.85 13.86 6.95
C TYR A 20 1.91 13.88 8.48
N GLY A 21 1.26 12.93 9.16
CA GLY A 21 1.20 12.79 10.61
C GLY A 21 0.11 13.61 11.31
N SER A 22 -0.26 14.77 10.80
CA SER A 22 -1.36 15.58 11.34
C SER A 22 -1.94 16.46 10.25
N PHE A 23 -3.25 16.70 10.27
CA PHE A 23 -3.88 17.67 9.38
C PHE A 23 -5.20 18.18 9.98
N PRO A 24 -5.84 19.20 9.39
CA PRO A 24 -7.12 19.75 9.85
C PRO A 24 -8.35 18.83 9.64
N TYR A 25 -8.28 17.58 10.11
CA TYR A 25 -9.27 16.53 9.89
C TYR A 25 -10.68 16.94 10.28
N THR A 26 -10.88 17.46 11.49
CA THR A 26 -12.20 17.83 12.01
C THR A 26 -12.84 18.94 11.16
N GLN A 27 -12.04 19.91 10.71
CA GLN A 27 -12.52 21.04 9.93
C GLN A 27 -12.74 20.69 8.45
N PHE A 28 -11.89 19.83 7.86
CA PHE A 28 -12.13 19.29 6.52
C PHE A 28 -13.39 18.43 6.47
N LYS A 29 -13.62 17.60 7.51
CA LYS A 29 -14.87 16.85 7.67
C LYS A 29 -16.10 17.75 7.79
N ALA A 30 -15.95 18.92 8.39
CA ALA A 30 -16.98 19.95 8.49
C ALA A 30 -17.11 20.81 7.22
N ASN A 31 -16.33 20.52 6.17
CA ASN A 31 -16.27 21.26 4.91
C ASN A 31 -15.91 22.75 5.10
N GLN A 32 -15.01 23.05 6.06
CA GLN A 32 -14.44 24.38 6.21
C GLN A 32 -13.52 24.69 5.02
N GLN A 33 -13.73 25.84 4.37
CA GLN A 33 -13.05 26.23 3.13
C GLN A 33 -12.04 27.38 3.32
N GLU A 34 -11.95 27.93 4.54
CA GLU A 34 -11.15 29.12 4.81
C GLU A 34 -10.34 28.98 6.10
N HIS A 35 -9.18 29.64 6.13
CA HIS A 35 -8.30 29.73 7.29
C HIS A 35 -8.92 30.56 8.44
N PRO A 36 -8.46 30.37 9.70
CA PRO A 36 -7.40 29.46 10.13
C PRO A 36 -7.89 28.03 10.33
N TYR A 37 -7.00 27.09 10.06
CA TYR A 37 -7.16 25.68 10.37
C TYR A 37 -6.45 25.27 11.66
N THR A 38 -7.05 24.33 12.38
CA THR A 38 -6.55 23.66 13.57
C THR A 38 -6.23 22.22 13.18
N TYR A 39 -4.98 21.83 13.37
CA TYR A 39 -4.51 20.49 13.06
C TYR A 39 -4.88 19.52 14.19
N ASP A 40 -5.45 18.39 13.82
CA ASP A 40 -5.74 17.27 14.72
C ASP A 40 -4.52 16.33 14.80
N SER A 41 -4.28 15.71 15.95
CA SER A 41 -3.18 14.77 16.12
C SER A 41 -3.44 13.45 15.37
N CYS A 42 -2.38 12.73 15.00
CA CYS A 42 -2.51 11.40 14.39
C CYS A 42 -3.43 10.47 15.21
N GLU A 43 -3.25 10.46 16.54
CA GLU A 43 -4.03 9.64 17.46
C GLU A 43 -5.52 9.99 17.41
N ASP A 44 -5.86 11.28 17.47
CA ASP A 44 -7.25 11.73 17.45
C ASP A 44 -7.91 11.44 16.10
N ILE A 45 -7.17 11.58 15.00
CA ILE A 45 -7.63 11.24 13.65
C ILE A 45 -7.91 9.75 13.54
N TYR A 46 -6.97 8.89 13.97
CA TYR A 46 -7.15 7.44 13.95
C TYR A 46 -8.39 6.99 14.74
N LYS A 47 -8.55 7.52 15.96
CA LYS A 47 -9.72 7.24 16.81
C LYS A 47 -11.01 7.76 16.17
N GLY A 48 -10.99 8.98 15.62
CA GLY A 48 -12.14 9.58 14.95
C GLY A 48 -12.57 8.84 13.68
N ILE A 49 -11.62 8.25 12.93
CA ILE A 49 -11.91 7.37 11.81
C ILE A 49 -12.57 6.08 12.32
N VAL A 50 -11.99 5.37 13.29
CA VAL A 50 -12.55 4.10 13.80
C VAL A 50 -13.97 4.30 14.37
N ASP A 51 -14.21 5.39 15.09
CA ASP A 51 -15.55 5.73 15.60
C ASP A 51 -16.58 5.93 14.47
N ASN A 52 -16.16 6.53 13.35
CA ASN A 52 -17.00 6.65 12.17
C ASN A 52 -17.25 5.29 11.52
N LEU A 53 -16.21 4.45 11.38
CA LEU A 53 -16.31 3.12 10.78
C LEU A 53 -17.29 2.25 11.58
N ASP A 54 -17.23 2.28 12.91
CA ASP A 54 -18.17 1.56 13.77
C ASP A 54 -19.60 2.07 13.63
N SER A 55 -19.79 3.39 13.52
CA SER A 55 -21.09 4.01 13.27
C SER A 55 -21.66 3.66 11.89
N ILE A 56 -20.81 3.63 10.86
CA ILE A 56 -21.15 3.25 9.49
C ILE A 56 -21.53 1.78 9.45
N ASN A 57 -20.72 0.90 10.05
CA ASN A 57 -20.98 -0.53 10.14
C ASN A 57 -22.33 -0.80 10.82
N ALA A 58 -22.59 -0.20 11.99
CA ALA A 58 -23.86 -0.35 12.68
C ALA A 58 -25.06 0.11 11.83
N CYS A 59 -24.90 1.21 11.08
CA CYS A 59 -25.96 1.71 10.21
C CYS A 59 -26.23 0.79 9.01
N LEU A 60 -25.18 0.30 8.34
CA LEU A 60 -25.29 -0.59 7.18
C LEU A 60 -25.76 -2.00 7.59
N LYS A 61 -25.31 -2.51 8.73
CA LYS A 61 -25.79 -3.78 9.32
C LYS A 61 -27.29 -3.75 9.60
N ASN A 62 -27.83 -2.59 10.00
CA ASN A 62 -29.27 -2.40 10.23
C ASN A 62 -30.05 -2.05 8.94
N TYR A 63 -29.39 -1.85 7.79
CA TYR A 63 -30.05 -1.50 6.53
C TYR A 63 -31.13 -2.51 6.09
N PRO A 64 -30.93 -3.84 6.19
CA PRO A 64 -31.95 -4.82 5.80
C PRO A 64 -33.30 -4.65 6.54
N ASN A 65 -33.28 -4.08 7.75
CA ASN A 65 -34.46 -3.84 8.59
C ASN A 65 -35.23 -2.56 8.22
N ARG A 66 -34.75 -1.78 7.24
CA ARG A 66 -35.43 -0.55 6.81
C ARG A 66 -36.69 -0.86 5.99
N PRO A 67 -37.70 0.04 5.98
CA PRO A 67 -38.90 -0.13 5.19
C PRO A 67 -38.62 -0.35 3.70
N GLU A 68 -39.47 -1.13 3.03
CA GLU A 68 -39.26 -1.51 1.62
C GLU A 68 -39.15 -0.32 0.67
N TRP A 69 -39.97 0.73 0.89
CA TRP A 69 -39.92 1.96 0.09
C TRP A 69 -38.55 2.65 0.18
N TYR A 70 -37.90 2.58 1.34
CA TYR A 70 -36.60 3.17 1.58
C TYR A 70 -35.52 2.36 0.87
N LYS A 71 -35.53 1.03 1.05
CA LYS A 71 -34.58 0.13 0.40
C LYS A 71 -34.67 0.23 -1.12
N THR A 72 -35.88 0.26 -1.68
CA THR A 72 -36.10 0.43 -3.13
C THR A 72 -35.44 1.71 -3.65
N LYS A 73 -35.69 2.85 -3.00
CA LYS A 73 -35.13 4.15 -3.41
C LYS A 73 -33.60 4.16 -3.30
N VAL A 74 -33.07 3.66 -2.20
CA VAL A 74 -31.63 3.76 -1.88
C VAL A 74 -30.80 2.74 -2.66
N ASN A 75 -31.31 1.53 -2.89
CA ASN A 75 -30.68 0.56 -3.80
C ASN A 75 -30.63 1.07 -5.24
N LYS A 76 -31.70 1.74 -5.72
CA LYS A 76 -31.68 2.36 -7.05
C LYS A 76 -30.57 3.40 -7.13
N LEU A 77 -30.52 4.33 -6.17
CA LEU A 77 -29.48 5.35 -6.12
C LEU A 77 -28.08 4.75 -6.06
N LEU A 78 -27.86 3.71 -5.24
CA LEU A 78 -26.56 3.04 -5.15
C LEU A 78 -26.16 2.47 -6.52
N LYS A 79 -27.04 1.74 -7.19
CA LYS A 79 -26.77 1.16 -8.52
C LYS A 79 -26.40 2.22 -9.57
N ASP A 80 -27.04 3.39 -9.48
CA ASP A 80 -26.84 4.50 -10.41
C ASP A 80 -25.51 5.24 -10.20
N VAL A 81 -24.86 5.13 -9.04
CA VAL A 81 -23.66 5.95 -8.69
C VAL A 81 -22.45 5.18 -8.18
N ASP A 82 -22.61 3.91 -7.82
CA ASP A 82 -21.52 3.09 -7.31
C ASP A 82 -20.69 2.53 -8.46
N GLU A 83 -19.55 3.16 -8.73
CA GLU A 83 -18.64 2.75 -9.81
C GLU A 83 -17.45 1.92 -9.32
N ILE A 84 -17.29 1.76 -8.00
CA ILE A 84 -16.09 1.16 -7.40
C ILE A 84 -16.33 -0.23 -6.78
N THR A 85 -17.58 -0.65 -6.64
CA THR A 85 -17.93 -2.04 -6.31
C THR A 85 -18.57 -2.72 -7.51
N ASP A 86 -18.32 -4.02 -7.67
CA ASP A 86 -18.94 -4.80 -8.75
C ASP A 86 -20.34 -5.26 -8.39
N THR A 87 -20.58 -5.53 -7.11
CA THR A 87 -21.88 -5.99 -6.59
C THR A 87 -22.93 -4.88 -6.54
N LYS A 88 -22.50 -3.61 -6.42
CA LYS A 88 -23.36 -2.44 -6.22
C LYS A 88 -24.30 -2.65 -5.02
N ASP A 89 -23.78 -3.21 -3.92
CA ASP A 89 -24.51 -3.52 -2.69
C ASP A 89 -23.88 -2.90 -1.44
N PHE A 90 -24.71 -2.63 -0.41
CA PHE A 90 -24.25 -2.03 0.84
C PHE A 90 -23.41 -2.95 1.72
N GLU A 91 -23.45 -4.26 1.49
CA GLU A 91 -22.67 -5.22 2.27
C GLU A 91 -21.19 -5.14 1.90
N THR A 92 -20.88 -4.94 0.62
CA THR A 92 -19.52 -4.73 0.12
C THR A 92 -18.91 -3.45 0.69
N TRP A 93 -19.67 -2.36 0.74
CA TRP A 93 -19.25 -1.12 1.43
C TRP A 93 -19.05 -1.31 2.93
N ARG A 94 -19.89 -2.12 3.58
CA ARG A 94 -19.77 -2.42 5.01
C ARG A 94 -18.47 -3.19 5.29
N LYS A 95 -18.19 -4.22 4.48
CA LYS A 95 -16.96 -4.99 4.53
C LYS A 95 -15.73 -4.15 4.24
N MET A 96 -15.79 -3.20 3.29
CA MET A 96 -14.72 -2.23 3.04
C MET A 96 -14.37 -1.44 4.30
N GLY A 97 -15.37 -0.92 5.02
CA GLY A 97 -15.15 -0.19 6.27
C GLY A 97 -14.51 -1.06 7.36
N ASN A 98 -14.95 -2.30 7.53
CA ASN A 98 -14.36 -3.23 8.48
C ASN A 98 -12.92 -3.64 8.06
N SER A 99 -12.66 -3.84 6.77
CA SER A 99 -11.31 -4.10 6.26
C SER A 99 -10.36 -2.93 6.51
N LEU A 100 -10.83 -1.68 6.37
CA LEU A 100 -10.05 -0.49 6.72
C LEU A 100 -9.76 -0.44 8.23
N LYS A 101 -10.73 -0.79 9.09
CA LYS A 101 -10.50 -0.93 10.54
C LYS A 101 -9.44 -1.99 10.85
N LEU A 102 -9.44 -3.12 10.14
CA LEU A 102 -8.43 -4.17 10.27
C LEU A 102 -7.03 -3.69 9.83
N ARG A 103 -6.93 -2.92 8.74
CA ARG A 103 -5.68 -2.27 8.29
C ARG A 103 -5.13 -1.36 9.40
N MET A 104 -5.96 -0.44 9.89
CA MET A 104 -5.58 0.50 10.95
C MET A 104 -5.20 -0.19 12.26
N ALA A 105 -5.81 -1.33 12.57
CA ALA A 105 -5.43 -2.16 13.71
C ALA A 105 -3.96 -2.63 13.61
N MET A 106 -3.49 -3.00 12.41
CA MET A 106 -2.09 -3.38 12.22
C MET A 106 -1.16 -2.18 12.39
N HIS A 107 -1.54 -0.98 11.92
CA HIS A 107 -0.71 0.22 12.02
C HIS A 107 -0.32 0.52 13.48
N VAL A 108 -1.29 0.40 14.39
CA VAL A 108 -1.11 0.73 15.80
C VAL A 108 -0.50 -0.40 16.64
N VAL A 109 -0.19 -1.57 16.08
CA VAL A 109 0.24 -2.74 16.88
C VAL A 109 1.51 -2.51 17.70
N LYS A 110 2.45 -1.70 17.22
CA LYS A 110 3.67 -1.34 17.97
C LYS A 110 3.43 -0.24 19.00
N ARG A 111 2.35 0.53 18.84
CA ARG A 111 1.98 1.65 19.71
C ARG A 111 1.12 1.19 20.86
N ASP A 112 0.10 0.40 20.58
CA ASP A 112 -0.88 -0.11 21.54
C ASP A 112 -1.36 -1.50 21.10
N LYS A 113 -0.72 -2.55 21.66
CA LYS A 113 -0.99 -3.95 21.31
C LYS A 113 -2.43 -4.37 21.66
N ASP A 114 -2.98 -3.85 22.75
CA ASP A 114 -4.33 -4.22 23.22
C ASP A 114 -5.39 -3.57 22.35
N LEU A 115 -5.20 -2.29 22.00
CA LEU A 115 -6.08 -1.58 21.06
C LEU A 115 -6.05 -2.22 19.67
N ALA A 116 -4.84 -2.55 19.17
CA ALA A 116 -4.66 -3.25 17.90
C ALA A 116 -5.43 -4.57 17.86
N LYS A 117 -5.23 -5.43 18.88
CA LYS A 117 -5.94 -6.71 18.99
C LYS A 117 -7.45 -6.50 19.00
N LYS A 118 -7.93 -5.58 19.83
CA LYS A 118 -9.36 -5.26 19.95
C LYS A 118 -9.95 -4.87 18.59
N TRP A 119 -9.34 -3.90 17.90
CA TRP A 119 -9.84 -3.41 16.61
C TRP A 119 -9.82 -4.49 15.54
N ALA A 120 -8.77 -5.32 15.49
CA ALA A 120 -8.66 -6.42 14.54
C ALA A 120 -9.75 -7.48 14.76
N GLU A 121 -9.95 -7.93 16.00
CA GLU A 121 -10.97 -8.92 16.34
C GLU A 121 -12.39 -8.39 16.11
N GLU A 122 -12.66 -7.13 16.45
CA GLU A 122 -13.94 -6.47 16.17
C GLU A 122 -14.21 -6.37 14.65
N ALA A 123 -13.22 -5.95 13.87
CA ALA A 123 -13.35 -5.82 12.42
C ALA A 123 -13.70 -7.16 11.76
N VAL A 124 -12.98 -8.23 12.11
CA VAL A 124 -13.24 -9.57 11.54
C VAL A 124 -14.56 -10.15 12.02
N MET A 125 -14.90 -9.97 13.31
CA MET A 125 -16.20 -10.40 13.85
C MET A 125 -17.37 -9.73 13.15
N GLU A 126 -17.24 -8.44 12.81
CA GLU A 126 -18.26 -7.71 12.07
C GLU A 126 -18.27 -8.07 10.57
N GLY A 127 -17.17 -8.60 10.04
CA GLY A 127 -17.06 -9.13 8.68
C GLY A 127 -16.26 -8.19 7.79
N VAL A 128 -15.09 -8.65 7.39
CA VAL A 128 -14.20 -8.03 6.40
C VAL A 128 -14.42 -8.61 5.01
N ALA A 129 -13.74 -8.07 3.99
CA ALA A 129 -13.74 -8.65 2.66
C ALA A 129 -13.20 -10.10 2.71
N ASN A 130 -13.92 -11.05 2.10
CA ASN A 130 -13.59 -12.47 2.18
C ASN A 130 -13.72 -13.24 0.85
N SER A 131 -14.14 -12.55 -0.22
CA SER A 131 -14.21 -13.06 -1.58
C SER A 131 -13.79 -11.99 -2.59
N LEU A 132 -13.65 -12.37 -3.86
CA LEU A 132 -13.34 -11.42 -4.94
C LEU A 132 -14.46 -10.40 -5.18
N GLU A 133 -15.71 -10.76 -4.89
CA GLU A 133 -16.86 -9.85 -5.00
C GLU A 133 -16.83 -8.74 -3.95
N ASP A 134 -16.08 -8.93 -2.85
CA ASP A 134 -15.94 -7.96 -1.78
C ASP A 134 -14.81 -6.92 -2.05
N GLU A 135 -14.06 -7.06 -3.14
CA GLU A 135 -13.01 -6.11 -3.51
C GLU A 135 -13.61 -4.76 -3.92
N VAL A 136 -12.91 -3.68 -3.57
CA VAL A 136 -13.31 -2.31 -3.94
C VAL A 136 -12.18 -1.72 -4.77
N SER A 137 -12.50 -1.40 -6.02
CA SER A 137 -11.52 -0.88 -6.98
C SER A 137 -12.14 0.09 -7.97
N PHE A 138 -11.36 1.06 -8.40
CA PHE A 138 -11.69 1.85 -9.56
C PHE A 138 -11.18 1.17 -10.83
N SER A 139 -12.08 0.80 -11.72
CA SER A 139 -11.74 0.19 -13.02
C SER A 139 -11.44 1.29 -14.04
N THR A 140 -10.25 1.22 -14.64
CA THR A 140 -9.80 2.11 -15.73
C THR A 140 -10.74 2.04 -16.94
N ASP A 141 -11.28 0.86 -17.23
CA ASP A 141 -12.24 0.65 -18.33
C ASP A 141 -13.53 1.45 -18.14
N LYS A 142 -14.03 1.56 -16.90
CA LYS A 142 -15.24 2.34 -16.58
C LYS A 142 -15.02 3.85 -16.78
N SER A 143 -13.77 4.31 -16.63
CA SER A 143 -13.40 5.72 -16.75
C SER A 143 -13.04 6.16 -18.18
N GLY A 144 -12.76 5.21 -19.07
CA GLY A 144 -12.23 5.47 -20.41
C GLY A 144 -10.81 6.05 -20.41
N THR A 145 -10.05 5.86 -19.32
CA THR A 145 -8.68 6.35 -19.17
C THR A 145 -7.71 5.21 -18.88
N ASN A 146 -6.45 5.37 -19.30
CA ASN A 146 -5.37 4.43 -19.00
C ASN A 146 -5.04 4.43 -17.51
N HIS A 147 -4.53 3.32 -16.98
CA HIS A 147 -3.95 3.29 -15.64
C HIS A 147 -2.89 4.42 -15.50
N PRO A 148 -2.98 5.30 -14.49
CA PRO A 148 -2.08 6.46 -14.36
C PRO A 148 -0.59 6.10 -14.37
N LEU A 149 -0.18 5.02 -13.68
CA LEU A 149 1.21 4.55 -13.74
C LEU A 149 1.64 4.12 -15.15
N ALA A 150 0.76 3.50 -15.96
CA ALA A 150 1.10 3.14 -17.33
C ALA A 150 1.35 4.40 -18.17
N GLU A 151 0.54 5.44 -17.99
CA GLU A 151 0.72 6.74 -18.63
C GLU A 151 2.04 7.42 -18.22
N ILE A 152 2.32 7.51 -16.91
CA ILE A 152 3.55 8.12 -16.39
C ILE A 152 4.79 7.34 -16.87
N SER A 153 4.74 6.01 -16.83
CA SER A 153 5.89 5.17 -17.18
C SER A 153 6.15 5.15 -18.68
N ARG A 154 5.10 4.99 -19.50
CA ARG A 154 5.23 4.72 -20.94
C ARG A 154 5.05 5.96 -21.81
N SER A 155 4.06 6.79 -21.51
CA SER A 155 3.74 7.97 -22.32
C SER A 155 4.67 9.13 -21.98
N TRP A 156 4.90 9.39 -20.69
CA TRP A 156 5.75 10.51 -20.25
C TRP A 156 7.21 10.11 -20.10
N GLY A 157 7.47 8.84 -19.75
CA GLY A 157 8.84 8.35 -19.56
C GLY A 157 9.44 8.70 -18.20
N ASP A 158 8.60 9.09 -17.23
CA ASP A 158 9.00 9.68 -15.95
C ASP A 158 9.21 8.64 -14.83
N SER A 159 8.80 7.39 -15.03
CA SER A 159 8.97 6.32 -14.04
C SER A 159 9.49 5.01 -14.62
N ARG A 160 10.37 4.34 -13.88
CA ARG A 160 10.97 3.04 -14.23
C ARG A 160 10.88 2.08 -13.06
N LEU A 161 11.00 0.79 -13.36
CA LEU A 161 11.11 -0.27 -12.35
C LEU A 161 12.17 0.12 -11.32
N ASN A 162 11.84 0.00 -10.03
CA ASN A 162 12.80 0.24 -8.97
C ASN A 162 13.70 -0.99 -8.78
N ALA A 163 15.01 -0.78 -8.65
CA ALA A 163 16.00 -1.85 -8.44
C ALA A 163 15.72 -2.69 -7.17
N SER A 164 15.11 -2.10 -6.13
CA SER A 164 14.68 -2.85 -4.95
C SER A 164 13.53 -3.80 -5.27
N PHE A 165 12.57 -3.36 -6.09
CA PHE A 165 11.46 -4.23 -6.50
C PHE A 165 11.95 -5.36 -7.40
N GLU A 166 12.81 -5.05 -8.38
CA GLU A 166 13.52 -6.08 -9.16
C GLU A 166 14.21 -7.09 -8.21
N THR A 167 15.03 -6.61 -7.28
CA THR A 167 15.77 -7.45 -6.34
C THR A 167 14.85 -8.38 -5.55
N ILE A 168 13.72 -7.87 -5.05
CA ILE A 168 12.70 -8.67 -4.35
C ILE A 168 12.13 -9.74 -5.27
N LEU A 169 11.64 -9.36 -6.45
CA LEU A 169 10.97 -10.26 -7.38
C LEU A 169 11.93 -11.38 -7.86
N PHE A 170 13.17 -11.04 -8.21
CA PHE A 170 14.15 -12.01 -8.67
C PHE A 170 14.65 -12.94 -7.55
N SER A 171 14.84 -12.42 -6.34
CA SER A 171 15.22 -13.24 -5.17
C SER A 171 14.14 -14.26 -4.81
N LEU A 172 12.87 -13.95 -5.09
CA LEU A 172 11.74 -14.84 -4.78
C LEU A 172 11.24 -15.66 -5.98
N LYS A 173 11.86 -15.51 -7.16
CA LYS A 173 11.35 -16.07 -8.43
C LYS A 173 9.88 -15.70 -8.70
N HIS A 174 9.50 -14.47 -8.39
CA HIS A 174 8.12 -14.02 -8.55
C HIS A 174 7.71 -14.04 -10.04
N PRO A 175 6.47 -14.47 -10.39
CA PRO A 175 6.01 -14.52 -11.79
C PRO A 175 6.17 -13.21 -12.57
N TYR A 176 6.00 -12.06 -11.91
CA TYR A 176 6.19 -10.72 -12.49
C TYR A 176 7.54 -10.48 -13.16
N CYS A 177 8.60 -11.20 -12.79
CA CYS A 177 9.90 -11.13 -13.48
C CYS A 177 9.80 -11.44 -14.97
N ASN A 178 8.77 -12.18 -15.39
CA ASN A 178 8.66 -12.73 -16.74
C ASN A 178 7.79 -11.89 -17.68
N PHE A 179 6.86 -11.08 -17.14
CA PHE A 179 5.83 -10.45 -17.98
C PHE A 179 5.43 -9.02 -17.55
N LEU A 180 5.62 -8.62 -16.28
CA LEU A 180 5.07 -7.36 -15.79
C LEU A 180 5.86 -6.14 -16.30
N PHE A 181 7.13 -6.33 -16.67
CA PHE A 181 8.02 -5.27 -17.09
C PHE A 181 8.62 -5.54 -18.45
N ASP A 182 8.72 -4.48 -19.27
CA ASP A 182 9.53 -4.51 -20.48
C ASP A 182 11.01 -4.68 -20.14
N LYS A 183 11.78 -5.24 -21.06
CA LYS A 183 13.24 -5.20 -20.98
C LYS A 183 13.74 -3.77 -21.23
N ASN A 184 15.00 -3.49 -20.88
CA ASN A 184 15.65 -2.21 -21.18
C ASN A 184 15.49 -1.83 -22.66
N SER A 185 15.07 -0.60 -22.96
CA SER A 185 14.74 -0.18 -24.33
C SER A 185 15.96 0.26 -25.15
N VAL A 186 17.09 0.54 -24.50
CA VAL A 186 18.35 0.97 -25.11
C VAL A 186 19.54 0.25 -24.48
N LYS A 187 20.72 0.37 -25.11
CA LYS A 187 21.98 -0.10 -24.54
C LYS A 187 22.37 0.74 -23.32
N LEU A 188 22.60 0.08 -22.19
CA LEU A 188 23.01 0.68 -20.92
C LEU A 188 24.41 0.11 -20.57
N GLY A 189 25.46 0.93 -20.66
CA GLY A 189 26.84 0.43 -20.56
C GLY A 189 27.09 -0.75 -21.51
N ASP A 190 27.44 -1.91 -20.96
CA ASP A 190 27.65 -3.16 -21.70
C ASP A 190 26.37 -4.02 -21.87
N LEU A 191 25.27 -3.64 -21.23
CA LEU A 191 23.97 -4.31 -21.38
C LEU A 191 23.30 -3.89 -22.69
N GLU A 192 23.24 -4.81 -23.65
CA GLU A 192 22.59 -4.58 -24.95
C GLU A 192 21.08 -4.32 -24.81
N ALA A 193 20.50 -3.57 -25.75
CA ALA A 193 19.08 -3.24 -25.76
C ALA A 193 18.18 -4.49 -25.84
N ASN A 194 17.03 -4.44 -25.18
CA ASN A 194 15.98 -5.47 -25.17
C ASN A 194 16.44 -6.84 -24.64
N THR A 195 17.39 -6.86 -23.70
CA THR A 195 17.96 -8.12 -23.20
C THR A 195 17.53 -8.47 -21.78
N ARG A 196 17.27 -7.48 -20.92
CA ARG A 196 17.04 -7.72 -19.48
C ARG A 196 15.95 -6.82 -18.88
N VAL A 197 15.14 -7.37 -17.98
CA VAL A 197 14.33 -6.59 -17.05
C VAL A 197 15.25 -6.04 -15.97
N ILE A 198 15.39 -4.72 -15.90
CA ILE A 198 16.38 -4.02 -15.07
C ILE A 198 15.77 -2.74 -14.49
N GLY A 199 15.82 -2.64 -13.18
CA GLY A 199 15.38 -1.52 -12.40
C GLY A 199 16.49 -0.49 -12.16
N LEU A 200 16.04 0.70 -11.80
CA LEU A 200 16.86 1.86 -11.49
C LEU A 200 16.95 2.05 -9.96
N ARG A 201 18.13 2.38 -9.43
CA ARG A 201 18.31 2.65 -8.00
C ARG A 201 17.49 3.85 -7.55
N ALA A 202 16.79 3.71 -6.41
CA ALA A 202 16.09 4.80 -5.75
C ALA A 202 17.08 5.90 -5.33
N GLY A 203 16.68 7.17 -5.48
CA GLY A 203 17.49 8.32 -5.09
C GLY A 203 18.64 8.67 -6.04
N LYS A 204 18.80 7.95 -7.15
CA LYS A 204 19.78 8.30 -8.19
C LYS A 204 19.48 9.70 -8.76
N LYS A 205 20.53 10.50 -8.97
CA LYS A 205 20.45 11.75 -9.74
C LYS A 205 20.26 11.42 -11.22
N MET A 206 19.11 11.79 -11.76
CA MET A 206 18.73 11.50 -13.14
C MET A 206 19.53 12.33 -14.13
N GLY A 207 19.84 11.75 -15.30
CA GLY A 207 20.36 12.51 -16.43
C GLY A 207 19.38 13.57 -16.96
N GLU A 208 19.89 14.54 -17.73
CA GLU A 208 19.05 15.56 -18.36
C GLU A 208 18.24 15.00 -19.54
N GLY A 209 16.95 15.34 -19.61
CA GLY A 209 16.07 14.99 -20.72
C GLY A 209 15.02 13.92 -20.36
N GLN A 210 13.96 13.86 -21.19
CA GLN A 210 12.75 13.06 -20.96
C GLN A 210 12.64 11.83 -21.89
N SER A 211 13.70 11.47 -22.61
CA SER A 211 13.67 10.29 -23.49
C SER A 211 14.98 9.52 -23.43
N ALA A 212 14.94 8.22 -23.78
CA ALA A 212 16.11 7.36 -23.77
C ALA A 212 17.24 7.83 -24.73
N ALA A 213 16.92 8.69 -25.70
CA ALA A 213 17.89 9.27 -26.62
C ALA A 213 18.76 10.36 -25.99
N SER A 214 18.19 11.16 -25.06
CA SER A 214 18.89 12.23 -24.35
C SER A 214 19.32 11.81 -22.94
N ASN A 215 18.50 10.99 -22.27
CA ASN A 215 18.71 10.47 -20.94
C ASN A 215 18.62 8.94 -20.93
N LYS A 216 19.76 8.25 -20.81
CA LYS A 216 19.78 6.78 -20.79
C LYS A 216 19.03 6.18 -19.59
N ASP A 217 18.80 6.91 -18.51
CA ASP A 217 18.02 6.42 -17.37
C ASP A 217 16.55 6.15 -17.75
N CYS A 218 16.00 6.88 -18.72
CA CYS A 218 14.71 6.57 -19.34
C CYS A 218 14.73 5.26 -20.15
N GLY A 219 15.91 4.66 -20.32
CA GLY A 219 16.13 3.40 -21.02
C GLY A 219 15.96 2.13 -20.18
N TYR A 220 15.84 2.27 -18.86
CA TYR A 220 15.57 1.16 -17.94
C TYR A 220 14.16 0.59 -18.15
N SER A 221 13.84 -0.52 -17.49
CA SER A 221 12.56 -1.21 -17.65
C SER A 221 11.36 -0.37 -17.25
N SER A 222 10.37 -0.27 -18.14
CA SER A 222 9.05 0.31 -17.90
C SER A 222 8.03 -0.78 -17.60
N ILE A 223 6.88 -0.38 -17.05
CA ILE A 223 5.74 -1.30 -16.89
C ILE A 223 5.25 -1.78 -18.26
N TYR A 224 4.88 -3.06 -18.38
CA TYR A 224 4.44 -3.66 -19.63
C TYR A 224 3.08 -3.11 -20.07
N GLN A 225 2.79 -3.14 -21.38
CA GLN A 225 1.62 -2.46 -21.96
C GLN A 225 0.27 -2.98 -21.45
N TYR A 226 0.15 -4.26 -21.09
CA TYR A 226 -1.11 -4.84 -20.59
C TYR A 226 -1.48 -4.35 -19.18
N PHE A 227 -0.56 -3.65 -18.52
CA PHE A 227 -0.85 -2.95 -17.26
C PHE A 227 -1.81 -1.76 -17.42
N THR A 228 -2.07 -1.32 -18.66
CA THR A 228 -2.93 -0.16 -18.95
C THR A 228 -4.37 -0.31 -18.43
N GLU A 229 -4.87 -1.55 -18.34
CA GLU A 229 -6.23 -1.88 -17.89
C GLU A 229 -6.27 -2.38 -16.42
N ALA A 230 -5.16 -2.26 -15.70
CA ALA A 230 -5.08 -2.69 -14.31
C ALA A 230 -6.06 -1.89 -13.42
N PRO A 231 -6.78 -2.54 -12.49
CA PRO A 231 -7.67 -1.86 -11.57
C PRO A 231 -6.90 -1.15 -10.45
N LEU A 232 -7.43 -0.01 -9.99
CA LEU A 232 -6.91 0.75 -8.85
C LEU A 232 -7.65 0.34 -7.58
N TYR A 233 -7.04 -0.52 -6.77
CA TYR A 233 -7.66 -1.05 -5.56
C TYR A 233 -7.63 -0.06 -4.39
N PHE A 234 -8.77 0.06 -3.71
CA PHE A 234 -8.87 0.68 -2.38
C PHE A 234 -8.69 -0.38 -1.28
N ILE A 235 -9.41 -1.50 -1.42
CA ILE A 235 -9.32 -2.68 -0.57
C ILE A 235 -9.31 -3.90 -1.50
N LYS A 236 -8.28 -4.73 -1.35
CA LYS A 236 -8.07 -5.96 -2.13
C LYS A 236 -8.16 -7.17 -1.22
N LEU A 237 -8.69 -8.30 -1.71
CA LEU A 237 -8.80 -9.52 -0.90
C LEU A 237 -7.44 -9.98 -0.40
N SER A 238 -6.41 -9.89 -1.24
CA SER A 238 -5.06 -10.29 -0.87
C SER A 238 -4.50 -9.51 0.31
N GLU A 239 -4.79 -8.20 0.37
CA GLU A 239 -4.38 -7.37 1.50
C GLU A 239 -5.07 -7.82 2.79
N VAL A 240 -6.38 -8.02 2.76
CA VAL A 240 -7.16 -8.47 3.92
C VAL A 240 -6.68 -9.83 4.41
N ASP A 241 -6.34 -10.72 3.49
CA ASP A 241 -5.74 -12.02 3.81
C ASP A 241 -4.40 -11.87 4.53
N PHE A 242 -3.50 -11.01 4.06
CA PHE A 242 -2.23 -10.76 4.75
C PHE A 242 -2.43 -10.14 6.13
N LEU A 243 -3.40 -9.23 6.31
CA LEU A 243 -3.76 -8.69 7.61
C LEU A 243 -4.25 -9.79 8.57
N ARG A 244 -5.11 -10.71 8.10
CA ARG A 244 -5.60 -11.86 8.89
C ARG A 244 -4.48 -12.85 9.20
N ALA A 245 -3.58 -13.11 8.25
CA ALA A 245 -2.41 -13.96 8.46
C ALA A 245 -1.50 -13.40 9.56
N GLU A 246 -1.22 -12.08 9.54
CA GLU A 246 -0.43 -11.44 10.60
C GLU A 246 -1.14 -11.53 11.96
N GLY A 247 -2.43 -11.22 12.03
CA GLY A 247 -3.17 -11.31 13.29
C GLY A 247 -3.20 -12.73 13.86
N LEU A 248 -3.24 -13.77 13.02
CA LEU A 248 -3.14 -15.16 13.45
C LEU A 248 -1.74 -15.53 13.96
N VAL A 249 -0.66 -15.02 13.35
CA VAL A 249 0.70 -15.15 13.89
C VAL A 249 0.80 -14.50 15.28
N ARG A 250 0.07 -13.40 15.49
CA ARG A 250 -0.03 -12.71 16.80
C ARG A 250 -0.97 -13.40 17.80
N GLY A 251 -1.63 -14.49 17.43
CA GLY A 251 -2.57 -15.22 18.28
C GLY A 251 -3.91 -14.50 18.50
N TRP A 252 -4.36 -13.70 17.53
CA TRP A 252 -5.65 -13.01 17.57
C TRP A 252 -6.76 -13.85 16.93
N ASN A 253 -8.00 -13.61 17.34
CA ASN A 253 -9.19 -14.29 16.80
C ASN A 253 -9.65 -13.64 15.48
N VAL A 254 -8.80 -13.75 14.46
CA VAL A 254 -9.05 -13.14 13.14
C VAL A 254 -9.13 -14.18 12.01
N GLY A 255 -9.15 -15.47 12.33
CA GLY A 255 -9.35 -16.56 11.37
C GLY A 255 -10.77 -17.11 11.40
N ASP A 256 -11.25 -17.58 10.24
CA ASP A 256 -12.48 -18.37 10.14
C ASP A 256 -12.23 -19.80 10.66
N GLU A 257 -13.30 -20.54 10.96
CA GLU A 257 -13.18 -21.93 11.43
C GLU A 257 -12.38 -22.78 10.43
N GLY A 258 -11.33 -23.44 10.91
CA GLY A 258 -10.45 -24.28 10.09
C GLY A 258 -9.42 -23.52 9.24
N CYS A 259 -9.34 -22.18 9.35
CA CYS A 259 -8.40 -21.36 8.61
C CYS A 259 -7.29 -20.83 9.54
N ASP A 260 -6.03 -21.14 9.23
CA ASP A 260 -4.85 -20.69 9.97
C ASP A 260 -4.07 -19.60 9.19
N ALA A 261 -2.94 -19.14 9.74
CA ALA A 261 -2.11 -18.14 9.09
C ALA A 261 -1.60 -18.60 7.71
N GLN A 262 -1.34 -19.90 7.52
CA GLN A 262 -0.91 -20.45 6.25
C GLN A 262 -2.01 -20.36 5.19
N PHE A 263 -3.26 -20.65 5.57
CA PHE A 263 -4.41 -20.50 4.69
C PHE A 263 -4.50 -19.08 4.13
N TYR A 264 -4.53 -18.06 5.00
CA TYR A 264 -4.66 -16.68 4.57
C TYR A 264 -3.40 -16.20 3.82
N TYR A 265 -2.20 -16.57 4.26
CA TYR A 265 -0.98 -16.25 3.54
C TYR A 265 -1.00 -16.77 2.09
N ASN A 266 -1.39 -18.03 1.90
CA ASN A 266 -1.46 -18.63 0.55
C ASN A 266 -2.59 -18.01 -0.28
N ARG A 267 -3.77 -17.80 0.30
CA ARG A 267 -4.90 -17.16 -0.40
C ARG A 267 -4.59 -15.71 -0.78
N GLY A 268 -3.81 -15.02 0.06
CA GLY A 268 -3.27 -13.71 -0.22
C GLY A 268 -2.39 -13.71 -1.47
N ILE A 269 -1.45 -14.65 -1.56
CA ILE A 269 -0.61 -14.83 -2.77
C ILE A 269 -1.48 -15.19 -3.99
N ASP A 270 -2.43 -16.11 -3.85
CA ASP A 270 -3.28 -16.53 -4.96
C ASP A 270 -4.09 -15.37 -5.57
N ASN A 271 -4.43 -14.36 -4.75
CA ASN A 271 -5.23 -13.22 -5.16
C ASN A 271 -4.44 -11.92 -5.33
N ALA A 272 -3.10 -11.98 -5.34
CA ALA A 272 -2.24 -10.80 -5.34
C ALA A 272 -1.99 -10.17 -6.72
N THR A 273 -2.48 -10.74 -7.83
CA THR A 273 -2.27 -10.18 -9.19
C THR A 273 -2.60 -8.68 -9.28
N CYS A 274 -1.70 -7.88 -9.87
CA CYS A 274 -1.92 -6.46 -10.12
C CYS A 274 -2.57 -6.19 -11.48
N GLU A 275 -2.62 -7.19 -12.36
CA GLU A 275 -3.32 -7.12 -13.64
C GLU A 275 -4.83 -7.27 -13.44
N TRP A 276 -5.59 -6.99 -14.49
CA TRP A 276 -7.00 -7.36 -14.51
C TRP A 276 -7.14 -8.88 -14.33
N ARG A 277 -8.02 -9.31 -13.40
CA ARG A 277 -8.12 -10.73 -13.02
C ARG A 277 -8.47 -11.65 -14.19
N MET A 278 -9.16 -11.16 -15.21
CA MET A 278 -9.51 -11.95 -16.40
C MET A 278 -8.32 -12.19 -17.35
N THR A 279 -7.21 -11.48 -17.17
CA THR A 279 -6.02 -11.55 -18.04
C THR A 279 -4.77 -12.00 -17.30
N ALA A 280 -4.85 -12.33 -16.01
CA ALA A 280 -3.73 -12.70 -15.15
C ALA A 280 -3.15 -14.12 -15.41
N PHE A 281 -3.18 -14.61 -16.65
CA PHE A 281 -2.84 -15.99 -16.99
C PHE A 281 -1.38 -16.33 -16.65
N GLU A 282 -0.45 -15.42 -16.91
CA GLU A 282 0.97 -15.57 -16.64
C GLU A 282 1.27 -15.57 -15.14
N TYR A 283 0.51 -14.79 -14.36
CA TYR A 283 0.58 -14.83 -12.91
C TYR A 283 0.14 -16.21 -12.39
N ASP A 284 -1.04 -16.65 -12.79
CA ASP A 284 -1.66 -17.90 -12.35
C ASP A 284 -0.80 -19.13 -12.72
N ALA A 285 -0.22 -19.13 -13.92
CA ALA A 285 0.66 -20.20 -14.39
C ALA A 285 1.91 -20.36 -13.52
N GLY A 286 2.42 -19.29 -12.90
CA GLY A 286 3.63 -19.31 -12.07
C GLY A 286 3.38 -19.57 -10.58
N LEU A 287 2.13 -19.47 -10.09
CA LEU A 287 1.81 -19.50 -8.66
C LEU A 287 2.22 -20.81 -7.95
N ALA A 288 2.05 -21.95 -8.62
CA ALA A 288 2.34 -23.25 -8.03
C ALA A 288 3.82 -23.37 -7.65
N ASP A 289 4.71 -23.04 -8.59
CA ASP A 289 6.16 -23.06 -8.39
C ASP A 289 6.61 -21.95 -7.44
N TYR A 290 6.01 -20.76 -7.56
CA TYR A 290 6.30 -19.61 -6.71
C TYR A 290 6.12 -19.92 -5.22
N LYS A 291 5.00 -20.56 -4.84
CA LYS A 291 4.72 -20.94 -3.45
C LYS A 291 5.62 -22.08 -2.92
N GLN A 292 6.45 -22.70 -3.77
CA GLN A 292 7.41 -23.73 -3.35
C GLN A 292 8.83 -23.22 -3.14
N VAL A 293 9.10 -21.92 -3.32
CA VAL A 293 10.44 -21.34 -3.09
C VAL A 293 10.78 -21.41 -1.60
N GLU A 294 11.66 -22.32 -1.19
CA GLU A 294 12.00 -22.56 0.23
C GLU A 294 12.96 -21.52 0.80
N GLU A 295 13.90 -21.05 -0.03
CA GLU A 295 14.93 -20.07 0.33
C GLU A 295 15.04 -19.00 -0.77
N ALA A 296 15.52 -17.81 -0.39
CA ALA A 296 15.80 -16.75 -1.36
C ALA A 296 16.86 -17.20 -2.37
N VAL A 297 16.63 -16.91 -3.64
CA VAL A 297 17.65 -17.06 -4.69
C VAL A 297 18.76 -16.03 -4.44
N PRO A 298 20.03 -16.46 -4.39
CA PRO A 298 21.15 -15.52 -4.33
C PRO A 298 21.10 -14.56 -5.52
N TYR A 299 20.84 -13.29 -5.23
CA TYR A 299 20.71 -12.24 -6.23
C TYR A 299 21.60 -11.06 -5.89
N GLN A 300 22.33 -10.56 -6.88
CA GLN A 300 23.08 -9.31 -6.78
C GLN A 300 22.54 -8.36 -7.83
N TYR A 301 22.11 -7.17 -7.41
CA TYR A 301 21.81 -6.11 -8.34
C TYR A 301 23.12 -5.58 -8.93
N ILE A 302 23.23 -5.66 -10.25
CA ILE A 302 24.33 -5.08 -11.02
C ILE A 302 23.76 -3.92 -11.85
N ASP A 303 24.20 -2.70 -11.53
CA ASP A 303 23.92 -1.50 -12.29
C ASP A 303 24.74 -1.54 -13.59
N PRO A 304 24.09 -1.41 -14.76
CA PRO A 304 24.77 -1.53 -16.03
C PRO A 304 25.64 -0.32 -16.40
N ILE A 305 25.54 0.80 -15.67
CA ILE A 305 26.21 2.07 -15.99
C ILE A 305 27.26 2.42 -14.91
N ASP A 306 26.94 2.19 -13.64
CA ASP A 306 27.76 2.64 -12.52
C ASP A 306 27.90 1.53 -11.46
N ALA A 307 29.05 0.84 -11.48
CA ALA A 307 29.31 -0.28 -10.59
C ALA A 307 29.28 0.07 -9.09
N SER A 308 29.37 1.36 -8.72
CA SER A 308 29.22 1.78 -7.32
C SER A 308 27.78 1.58 -6.80
N ASN A 309 26.81 1.47 -7.70
CA ASN A 309 25.42 1.16 -7.41
C ASN A 309 25.14 -0.35 -7.32
N ASN A 310 26.14 -1.22 -7.46
CA ASN A 310 25.95 -2.65 -7.27
C ASN A 310 25.62 -2.96 -5.81
N TYR A 311 24.72 -3.92 -5.57
CA TYR A 311 24.32 -4.25 -4.19
C TYR A 311 23.83 -5.71 -4.07
N GLN A 312 24.20 -6.36 -2.97
CA GLN A 312 23.76 -7.73 -2.67
C GLN A 312 22.32 -7.72 -2.17
N SER A 313 21.46 -8.59 -2.70
CA SER A 313 20.07 -8.68 -2.24
C SER A 313 20.00 -8.88 -0.71
N PRO A 314 19.23 -8.05 0.01
CA PRO A 314 19.02 -8.22 1.44
C PRO A 314 17.92 -9.24 1.76
N ILE A 315 17.28 -9.85 0.74
CA ILE A 315 16.20 -10.81 0.92
C ILE A 315 16.78 -12.16 1.34
N THR A 316 16.37 -12.63 2.51
CA THR A 316 16.83 -13.91 3.09
C THR A 316 15.73 -14.96 3.18
N ILE A 317 14.47 -14.57 3.07
CA ILE A 317 13.33 -15.48 3.16
C ILE A 317 12.99 -16.13 1.81
N GLY A 318 12.51 -17.39 1.87
CA GLY A 318 11.73 -17.98 0.77
C GLY A 318 10.25 -17.58 0.84
N VAL A 319 9.46 -18.09 -0.10
CA VAL A 319 8.01 -17.87 -0.21
C VAL A 319 7.23 -18.97 0.50
N LYS A 320 7.72 -20.22 0.47
CA LYS A 320 7.01 -21.38 1.03
C LYS A 320 6.76 -21.16 2.52
N TRP A 321 5.50 -21.30 2.92
CA TRP A 321 5.13 -21.21 4.33
C TRP A 321 5.72 -22.38 5.12
N ASN A 322 6.28 -22.09 6.29
CA ASN A 322 6.74 -23.09 7.24
C ASN A 322 6.22 -22.75 8.64
N ALA A 323 5.37 -23.61 9.19
CA ALA A 323 4.78 -23.40 10.52
C ALA A 323 5.83 -23.37 11.65
N GLY A 324 6.99 -24.00 11.45
CA GLY A 324 8.10 -24.00 12.39
C GLY A 324 8.97 -22.74 12.39
N ASP A 325 8.75 -21.82 11.45
CA ASP A 325 9.46 -20.54 11.42
C ASP A 325 9.11 -19.68 12.64
N SER A 326 10.03 -18.79 13.04
CA SER A 326 9.76 -17.77 14.06
C SER A 326 8.64 -16.83 13.61
N ASP A 327 7.95 -16.20 14.57
CA ASP A 327 6.90 -15.22 14.25
C ASP A 327 7.45 -14.04 13.44
N GLU A 328 8.69 -13.62 13.70
CA GLU A 328 9.40 -12.60 12.91
C GLU A 328 9.58 -13.02 11.45
N THR A 329 10.03 -14.25 11.21
CA THR A 329 10.20 -14.80 9.85
C THR A 329 8.87 -14.94 9.12
N LYS A 330 7.81 -15.37 9.82
CA LYS A 330 6.44 -15.43 9.27
C LYS A 330 5.95 -14.03 8.90
N LEU A 331 6.18 -13.04 9.75
CA LEU A 331 5.83 -11.65 9.46
C LEU A 331 6.61 -11.12 8.25
N GLU A 332 7.92 -11.37 8.16
CA GLU A 332 8.73 -10.97 7.00
C GLU A 332 8.15 -11.55 5.70
N LYS A 333 7.76 -12.82 5.70
CA LYS A 333 7.07 -13.46 4.57
C LYS A 333 5.76 -12.74 4.24
N ILE A 334 4.88 -12.56 5.23
CA ILE A 334 3.57 -11.91 5.05
C ILE A 334 3.73 -10.50 4.46
N ILE A 335 4.57 -9.66 5.05
CA ILE A 335 4.74 -8.27 4.64
C ILE A 335 5.44 -8.16 3.29
N THR A 336 6.40 -9.03 2.99
CA THR A 336 7.04 -9.05 1.66
C THR A 336 6.03 -9.41 0.57
N GLN A 337 5.14 -10.38 0.81
CA GLN A 337 4.09 -10.71 -0.14
C GLN A 337 3.01 -9.62 -0.23
N LYS A 338 2.62 -9.02 0.90
CA LYS A 338 1.70 -7.87 0.93
C LYS A 338 2.28 -6.69 0.14
N TYR A 339 3.55 -6.37 0.29
CA TYR A 339 4.24 -5.32 -0.47
C TYR A 339 4.17 -5.57 -1.98
N ILE A 340 4.39 -6.81 -2.44
CA ILE A 340 4.25 -7.15 -3.86
C ILE A 340 2.79 -7.05 -4.31
N ALA A 341 1.84 -7.51 -3.49
CA ALA A 341 0.41 -7.50 -3.81
C ALA A 341 -0.23 -6.10 -3.87
N LEU A 342 0.38 -5.12 -3.19
CA LEU A 342 0.00 -3.71 -3.15
C LEU A 342 0.57 -2.90 -4.32
N PHE A 343 1.47 -3.48 -5.13
CA PHE A 343 1.91 -2.86 -6.37
C PHE A 343 0.73 -2.74 -7.36
N PRO A 344 0.57 -1.62 -8.10
CA PRO A 344 1.48 -0.48 -8.17
C PRO A 344 1.16 0.70 -7.26
N TYR A 345 -0.04 0.75 -6.69
CA TYR A 345 -0.59 1.98 -6.12
C TYR A 345 -1.07 1.73 -4.71
N SER A 346 -0.17 1.96 -3.75
CA SER A 346 -0.56 1.99 -2.36
C SER A 346 0.45 2.72 -1.49
N PHE A 347 0.01 3.78 -0.81
CA PHE A 347 0.76 4.36 0.31
C PHE A 347 0.89 3.37 1.47
N GLU A 348 -0.02 2.39 1.54
CA GLU A 348 -0.01 1.30 2.52
C GLU A 348 1.30 0.50 2.47
N ALA A 349 1.88 0.27 1.30
CA ALA A 349 3.14 -0.45 1.18
C ALA A 349 4.27 0.28 1.92
N TRP A 350 4.32 1.61 1.82
CA TRP A 350 5.29 2.43 2.56
C TRP A 350 4.96 2.53 4.04
N THR A 351 3.68 2.59 4.41
CA THR A 351 3.22 2.50 5.80
C THR A 351 3.71 1.22 6.48
N GLU A 352 3.50 0.06 5.84
CA GLU A 352 3.91 -1.24 6.38
C GLU A 352 5.43 -1.38 6.46
N MET A 353 6.17 -0.84 5.47
CA MET A 353 7.62 -0.78 5.54
C MET A 353 8.12 0.04 6.73
N ARG A 354 7.51 1.20 7.00
CA ARG A 354 7.86 2.04 8.16
C ARG A 354 7.54 1.33 9.47
N ARG A 355 6.36 0.69 9.55
CA ARG A 355 5.90 -0.04 10.73
C ARG A 355 6.77 -1.25 11.05
N THR A 356 7.05 -2.09 10.06
CA THR A 356 7.63 -3.42 10.26
C THR A 356 9.12 -3.49 9.97
N GLY A 357 9.63 -2.61 9.10
CA GLY A 357 10.96 -2.70 8.53
C GLY A 357 11.09 -3.73 7.40
N TYR A 358 9.97 -4.23 6.85
CA TYR A 358 9.92 -5.20 5.76
C TYR A 358 9.07 -4.73 4.56
N PRO A 359 9.35 -5.21 3.34
CA PRO A 359 10.54 -6.00 2.98
C PRO A 359 11.83 -5.18 3.13
N LYS A 360 12.97 -5.86 3.25
CA LYS A 360 14.27 -5.19 3.16
C LYS A 360 14.49 -4.73 1.72
N THR A 361 14.87 -3.47 1.55
CA THR A 361 15.15 -2.88 0.23
C THR A 361 16.62 -2.51 0.11
N LEU A 362 17.05 -2.20 -1.12
CA LEU A 362 18.35 -1.59 -1.33
C LEU A 362 18.37 -0.21 -0.65
N PRO A 363 19.50 0.23 -0.07
CA PRO A 363 19.63 1.58 0.45
C PRO A 363 19.36 2.63 -0.64
N VAL A 364 18.65 3.68 -0.27
CA VAL A 364 18.38 4.83 -1.13
C VAL A 364 19.68 5.61 -1.33
N LEU A 365 20.02 5.93 -2.59
CA LEU A 365 21.17 6.75 -2.92
C LEU A 365 20.87 8.23 -2.60
N ASN A 366 21.91 9.02 -2.32
CA ASN A 366 21.79 10.45 -1.99
C ASN A 366 20.72 10.71 -0.92
N TRP A 367 20.63 9.85 0.10
CA TRP A 367 19.65 9.95 1.18
C TRP A 367 19.79 11.28 1.95
N GLU A 368 20.97 11.88 1.93
CA GLU A 368 21.29 13.17 2.52
C GLU A 368 20.55 14.34 1.86
N ASP A 369 20.04 14.17 0.63
CA ASP A 369 19.25 15.19 -0.08
C ASP A 369 17.82 15.34 0.51
N ALA A 370 17.37 14.40 1.36
CA ALA A 370 16.05 14.45 2.00
C ALA A 370 16.04 15.40 3.22
N ASP A 371 16.67 14.99 4.33
CA ASP A 371 17.01 15.88 5.45
C ASP A 371 18.22 15.38 6.24
N ALA A 372 18.84 16.29 7.00
CA ALA A 372 20.12 16.06 7.67
C ALA A 372 20.07 15.05 8.84
N ASN A 373 18.89 14.53 9.20
CA ASN A 373 18.75 13.61 10.34
C ASN A 373 18.53 12.14 9.91
N LEU A 374 18.48 11.87 8.61
CA LEU A 374 18.48 10.50 8.09
C LEU A 374 19.92 9.95 8.05
N GLN A 375 20.04 8.63 7.95
CA GLN A 375 21.29 7.91 7.71
C GLN A 375 21.15 6.95 6.54
N GLU A 376 22.27 6.41 6.04
CA GLU A 376 22.23 5.39 4.99
C GLU A 376 21.42 4.18 5.43
N GLY A 377 20.44 3.80 4.61
CA GLY A 377 19.54 2.68 4.89
C GLY A 377 18.27 3.08 5.66
N ASP A 378 18.15 4.32 6.12
CA ASP A 378 16.90 4.81 6.69
C ASP A 378 15.81 4.93 5.63
N LEU A 379 14.58 4.66 6.06
CA LEU A 379 13.39 5.01 5.31
C LEU A 379 12.96 6.43 5.68
N LEU A 380 12.47 7.18 4.69
CA LEU A 380 11.67 8.37 4.97
C LEU A 380 10.51 7.97 5.88
N ARG A 381 10.22 8.80 6.88
CA ARG A 381 9.21 8.54 7.91
C ARG A 381 7.91 9.26 7.65
N ARG A 382 7.94 10.39 6.94
CA ARG A 382 6.77 11.15 6.49
C ARG A 382 7.11 12.11 5.35
N MET A 383 6.07 12.70 4.76
CA MET A 383 6.18 13.90 3.94
C MET A 383 6.07 15.15 4.81
N ARG A 384 6.76 16.23 4.40
CA ARG A 384 6.60 17.54 5.05
C ARG A 384 5.23 18.12 4.74
N PHE A 385 4.76 19.07 5.57
CA PHE A 385 3.47 19.70 5.32
C PHE A 385 3.46 20.40 3.95
N PRO A 386 2.46 20.12 3.09
CA PRO A 386 2.35 20.77 1.80
C PRO A 386 1.87 22.23 1.96
N GLY A 387 2.14 23.08 0.96
CA GLY A 387 1.60 24.45 0.91
C GLY A 387 2.22 25.44 1.92
N THR A 388 3.28 25.06 2.62
CA THR A 388 3.99 25.90 3.61
C THR A 388 4.75 27.07 2.99
N ASP A 389 4.79 27.15 1.66
CA ASP A 389 5.20 28.32 0.89
C ASP A 389 4.18 29.48 0.98
N THR A 390 2.94 29.19 1.36
CA THR A 390 1.92 30.22 1.62
C THR A 390 1.94 30.69 3.07
N GLN A 391 1.73 31.99 3.29
CA GLN A 391 1.73 32.57 4.64
C GLN A 391 0.60 32.01 5.53
N ALA A 392 -0.56 31.70 4.96
CA ALA A 392 -1.71 31.20 5.70
C ALA A 392 -1.48 29.78 6.23
N VAL A 393 -1.02 28.86 5.38
CA VAL A 393 -0.71 27.48 5.80
C VAL A 393 0.48 27.47 6.77
N ALA A 394 1.53 28.26 6.51
CA ALA A 394 2.66 28.36 7.42
C ALA A 394 2.24 28.87 8.82
N ALA A 395 1.28 29.80 8.89
CA ALA A 395 0.73 30.28 10.15
C ALA A 395 -0.06 29.19 10.90
N ASP A 396 -0.89 28.41 10.21
CA ASP A 396 -1.66 27.33 10.84
C ASP A 396 -0.77 26.18 11.33
N VAL A 397 0.24 25.80 10.54
CA VAL A 397 1.25 24.79 10.90
C VAL A 397 2.02 25.24 12.14
N ALA A 398 2.46 26.50 12.18
CA ALA A 398 3.15 27.06 13.34
C ALA A 398 2.26 27.15 14.59
N ALA A 399 0.98 27.47 14.40
CA ALA A 399 0.03 27.63 15.50
C ALA A 399 -0.40 26.29 16.13
N THR A 400 -0.64 25.27 15.30
CA THR A 400 -1.22 23.99 15.78
C THR A 400 -0.58 22.74 15.15
N GLY A 401 -0.14 22.80 13.89
CA GLY A 401 0.38 21.64 13.15
C GLY A 401 1.59 20.97 13.79
N LEU A 402 2.63 21.73 14.16
CA LEU A 402 3.83 21.16 14.77
C LEU A 402 3.54 20.48 16.12
N LYS A 403 2.63 21.06 16.91
CA LYS A 403 2.20 20.49 18.18
C LYS A 403 1.40 19.21 17.97
N ALA A 404 0.50 19.19 16.99
CA ALA A 404 -0.32 18.02 16.65
C ALA A 404 0.53 16.86 16.08
N LEU A 405 1.57 17.19 15.30
CA LEU A 405 2.55 16.22 14.81
C LEU A 405 3.39 15.61 15.93
N GLY A 406 3.65 16.37 17.00
CA GLY A 406 4.51 15.96 18.11
C GLY A 406 6.01 16.09 17.80
N GLY A 407 6.39 16.90 16.82
CA GLY A 407 7.77 17.05 16.36
C GLY A 407 7.97 18.15 15.32
N ALA A 408 9.20 18.29 14.83
CA ALA A 408 9.54 19.22 13.76
C ALA A 408 9.01 18.73 12.39
N ASP A 409 8.79 19.65 11.46
CA ASP A 409 8.35 19.31 10.09
C ASP A 409 9.52 18.81 9.22
N LEU A 410 9.98 17.60 9.50
CA LEU A 410 11.09 16.91 8.83
C LEU A 410 10.61 15.58 8.24
N GLN A 411 11.31 15.04 7.24
CA GLN A 411 10.98 13.75 6.63
C GLN A 411 11.42 12.57 7.52
N SER A 412 12.40 12.80 8.40
CA SER A 412 12.85 11.90 9.47
C SER A 412 11.93 11.87 10.70
N THR A 413 11.05 12.85 10.87
CA THR A 413 10.11 12.88 12.00
C THR A 413 9.13 11.71 11.91
N ARG A 414 9.12 10.86 12.94
CA ARG A 414 8.18 9.75 13.05
C ARG A 414 6.78 10.23 13.40
N ILE A 415 5.78 9.52 12.87
CA ILE A 415 4.37 9.74 13.19
C ILE A 415 3.96 8.82 14.34
N TRP A 416 2.80 9.11 14.97
CA TRP A 416 2.41 8.54 16.26
C TRP A 416 2.49 7.00 16.38
N TRP A 417 2.07 6.29 15.33
CA TRP A 417 2.09 4.82 15.30
C TRP A 417 3.47 4.23 14.93
N ASP A 418 4.37 5.02 14.35
CA ASP A 418 5.73 4.61 13.97
C ASP A 418 6.67 4.70 15.18
N VAL A 419 6.65 3.65 16.01
CA VAL A 419 7.40 3.61 17.28
C VAL A 419 8.80 3.03 17.07
N GLU A 420 9.82 3.87 17.30
CA GLU A 420 11.22 3.46 17.23
C GLU A 420 11.61 2.46 18.32
N GLY A 421 12.48 1.50 17.98
CA GLY A 421 13.06 0.56 18.93
C GLY A 421 12.09 -0.51 19.44
N THR A 422 10.81 -0.47 19.06
CA THR A 422 9.83 -1.49 19.40
C THR A 422 9.91 -2.67 18.44
N PRO A 423 10.22 -3.90 18.93
CA PRO A 423 10.20 -5.12 18.13
C PRO A 423 8.81 -5.40 17.54
N ASN A 424 8.75 -6.21 16.49
CA ASN A 424 7.47 -6.59 15.88
C ASN A 424 6.62 -7.51 16.78
N PHE A 425 7.24 -8.29 17.68
CA PHE A 425 6.58 -9.21 18.61
C PHE A 425 6.96 -8.92 20.07
#